data_AF-A0A7X9BBF9-F1
#
_entry.id   AF-A0A7X9BBF9-F1
#
_cell.length_a   1.000
_cell.length_b   1.000
_cell.length_c   1.000
_cell.angle_alpha   90.00
_cell.angle_beta   90.00
_cell.angle_gamma   90.00
#
_symmetry.space_group_name_H-M   'P 1'
#
loop_
_entity.id
_entity.type
_entity.pdbx_description
1 polymer ?
#
loop_
_entity_poly.entity_id
_entity_poly.type
_entity_poly.pdbx_seq_one_letter_code
_entity_poly.pdbx_strand_id
1 'polypeptide(L)'
;MRKYQNEEYLQRQIMESSRHLFMYGYESNYRSQFLHDLEEKYPIVFNSNKPIALYFDMLGLPKIEYDIKNKDDSLINRMSSEYLNFTIVSKILKETLKIDRTNRFSGLIQYMNTMRNKSHNEIKTSLDLIKQIEFSRDFYNEMYRNYIMGTIEETSLDNVAIPFCSVEAFISLYKEVMGIDSYFGIIFDKKASVSISSIKSINDLISSRINKDISIKIAVNPNAWDTYWGTGDWFVEKIHDYDTLELDNSAKEYMQRSKKKFFE
;
A
#
# COMPACT_ATOMS: atom_id res chain seq x y z
N MET A 1 11.64 17.38 -19.55
CA MET A 1 11.40 18.74 -19.01
C MET A 1 11.52 18.63 -17.50
N ARG A 2 12.65 19.06 -16.90
CA ARG A 2 12.91 18.87 -15.45
C ARG A 2 12.15 19.94 -14.65
N LYS A 3 11.14 19.53 -13.87
CA LYS A 3 10.27 20.45 -13.11
C LYS A 3 10.68 20.57 -11.63
N TYR A 4 11.41 19.58 -11.10
CA TYR A 4 11.96 19.63 -9.75
C TYR A 4 13.41 20.10 -9.78
N GLN A 5 13.78 21.02 -8.90
CA GLN A 5 15.18 21.39 -8.70
C GLN A 5 15.89 20.19 -8.08
N ASN A 6 16.91 19.67 -8.77
CA ASN A 6 17.73 18.52 -8.32
C ASN A 6 16.91 17.24 -8.07
N GLU A 7 16.26 16.71 -9.12
CA GLU A 7 15.47 15.47 -9.07
C GLU A 7 16.17 14.29 -8.40
N GLU A 8 17.48 14.14 -8.60
CA GLU A 8 18.26 13.07 -7.98
C GLU A 8 18.31 13.21 -6.46
N TYR A 9 18.54 14.44 -5.97
CA TYR A 9 18.48 14.74 -4.55
C TYR A 9 17.10 14.42 -3.96
N LEU A 10 16.02 14.80 -4.66
CA LEU A 10 14.66 14.52 -4.23
C LEU A 10 14.38 13.01 -4.18
N GLN A 11 14.83 12.26 -5.18
CA GLN A 11 14.70 10.79 -5.22
C GLN A 11 15.43 10.14 -4.05
N ARG A 12 16.63 10.61 -3.72
CA ARG A 12 17.39 10.14 -2.55
C ARG A 12 16.71 10.51 -1.24
N GLN A 13 16.17 11.72 -1.09
CA GLN A 13 15.41 12.09 0.10
C GLN A 13 14.19 11.19 0.30
N ILE A 14 13.47 10.88 -0.78
CA ILE A 14 12.31 9.99 -0.73
C ILE A 14 12.75 8.58 -0.36
N MET A 15 13.80 8.05 -1.00
CA MET A 15 14.11 6.62 -0.93
C MET A 15 15.19 6.21 0.06
N GLU A 16 16.08 7.09 0.51
CA GLU A 16 17.16 6.77 1.47
C GLU A 16 16.73 6.97 2.93
N SER A 17 15.55 7.54 3.20
CA SER A 17 14.94 7.59 4.53
C SER A 17 13.96 6.43 4.74
N SER A 18 14.23 5.60 5.76
CA SER A 18 13.35 4.51 6.17
C SER A 18 12.11 4.97 6.93
N ARG A 19 12.02 6.26 7.29
CA ARG A 19 10.84 6.84 7.94
C ARG A 19 9.65 6.83 6.99
N HIS A 20 8.45 6.85 7.56
CA HIS A 20 7.25 7.13 6.76
C HIS A 20 7.30 8.57 6.25
N LEU A 21 6.67 8.84 5.11
CA LEU A 21 6.82 10.13 4.43
C LEU A 21 5.50 10.58 3.80
N PHE A 22 5.03 11.78 4.16
CA PHE A 22 3.97 12.47 3.40
C PHE A 22 4.61 13.45 2.41
N MET A 23 4.33 13.24 1.12
CA MET A 23 4.81 14.04 0.02
C MET A 23 3.68 14.92 -0.51
N TYR A 24 3.75 16.22 -0.23
CA TYR A 24 2.76 17.18 -0.68
C TYR A 24 3.10 17.71 -2.07
N GLY A 25 2.17 17.54 -3.00
CA GLY A 25 2.34 18.02 -4.38
C GLY A 25 1.02 18.02 -5.12
N TYR A 26 0.84 18.93 -6.08
CA TYR A 26 -0.34 18.89 -6.94
C TYR A 26 -0.40 17.60 -7.75
N GLU A 27 -1.60 17.03 -7.82
CA GLU A 27 -1.89 15.90 -8.67
C GLU A 27 -1.66 16.28 -10.13
N SER A 28 -0.64 15.66 -10.72
CA SER A 28 -0.26 15.89 -12.09
C SER A 28 0.34 14.62 -12.68
N ASN A 29 0.25 14.49 -14.00
CA ASN A 29 0.92 13.42 -14.73
C ASN A 29 2.43 13.43 -14.46
N TYR A 30 3.02 14.60 -14.24
CA TYR A 30 4.44 14.73 -13.91
C TYR A 30 4.77 14.14 -12.53
N ARG A 31 3.98 14.44 -11.47
CA ARG A 31 4.15 13.81 -10.14
C ARG A 31 4.08 12.29 -10.27
N SER A 32 3.05 11.81 -10.98
CA SER A 32 2.82 10.38 -11.19
C SER A 32 4.02 9.73 -11.88
N GLN A 33 4.49 10.32 -12.98
CA GLN A 33 5.64 9.80 -13.72
C GLN A 33 6.90 9.82 -12.84
N PHE A 34 7.18 10.91 -12.14
CA PHE A 34 8.36 11.00 -11.26
C PHE A 34 8.37 9.91 -10.17
N LEU A 35 7.20 9.65 -9.56
CA LEU A 35 7.07 8.62 -8.53
C LEU A 35 7.11 7.20 -9.12
N HIS A 36 6.61 7.02 -10.34
CA HIS A 36 6.76 5.76 -11.09
C HIS A 36 8.23 5.51 -11.45
N ASP A 37 8.96 6.52 -11.90
CA ASP A 37 10.39 6.44 -12.24
C ASP A 37 11.25 6.06 -11.02
N LEU A 38 10.77 6.27 -9.80
CA LEU A 38 11.43 5.77 -8.59
C LEU A 38 11.45 4.24 -8.53
N GLU A 39 10.36 3.57 -8.93
CA GLU A 39 10.31 2.10 -8.98
C GLU A 39 11.35 1.55 -9.97
N GLU A 40 11.57 2.23 -11.10
CA GLU A 40 12.60 1.84 -12.07
C GLU A 40 14.03 2.05 -11.54
N LYS A 41 14.24 3.09 -10.72
CA LYS A 41 15.56 3.43 -10.13
C LYS A 41 15.91 2.63 -8.89
N TYR A 42 14.89 2.22 -8.14
CA TYR A 42 15.00 1.41 -6.92
C TYR A 42 14.23 0.09 -7.10
N PRO A 43 14.57 -0.74 -8.09
CA PRO A 43 13.83 -1.95 -8.38
C PRO A 43 14.15 -3.04 -7.36
N ILE A 44 13.39 -4.14 -7.42
CA ILE A 44 13.75 -5.37 -6.70
C ILE A 44 15.08 -5.90 -7.26
N VAL A 45 16.07 -6.03 -6.38
CA VAL A 45 17.37 -6.64 -6.69
C VAL A 45 17.73 -7.59 -5.55
N PHE A 46 18.08 -8.83 -5.89
CA PHE A 46 18.49 -9.82 -4.89
C PHE A 46 19.87 -9.51 -4.32
N ASN A 47 20.13 -9.94 -3.09
CA ASN A 47 21.41 -9.71 -2.42
C ASN A 47 21.79 -8.20 -2.39
N SER A 48 20.80 -7.35 -2.09
CA SER A 48 20.91 -5.90 -2.16
C SER A 48 20.73 -5.26 -0.79
N ASN A 49 21.52 -4.23 -0.52
CA ASN A 49 21.38 -3.34 0.63
C ASN A 49 20.73 -2.00 0.26
N LYS A 50 20.23 -1.85 -0.98
CA LYS A 50 19.54 -0.64 -1.43
C LYS A 50 18.03 -0.75 -1.24
N PRO A 51 17.35 0.33 -0.86
CA PRO A 51 15.89 0.33 -0.69
C PRO A 51 15.19 0.02 -2.01
N ILE A 52 13.99 -0.55 -1.91
CA ILE A 52 13.16 -0.93 -3.06
C ILE A 52 11.95 -0.01 -3.10
N ALA A 53 11.65 0.62 -4.24
CA ALA A 53 10.42 1.38 -4.42
C ALA A 53 9.34 0.49 -5.04
N LEU A 54 8.11 0.59 -4.51
CA LEU A 54 6.92 -0.01 -5.11
C LEU A 54 5.89 1.09 -5.30
N TYR A 55 5.62 1.47 -6.55
CA TYR A 55 4.67 2.53 -6.86
C TYR A 55 3.25 1.98 -7.06
N PHE A 56 2.28 2.61 -6.40
CA PHE A 56 0.85 2.33 -6.52
C PHE A 56 0.10 3.61 -6.91
N ASP A 57 -0.57 3.55 -8.06
CA ASP A 57 -1.42 4.62 -8.59
C ASP A 57 -2.86 4.58 -8.05
N MET A 58 -3.25 3.49 -7.37
CA MET A 58 -4.52 3.33 -6.68
C MET A 58 -4.29 2.87 -5.23
N LEU A 59 -4.88 3.60 -4.29
CA LEU A 59 -4.62 3.48 -2.85
C LEU A 59 -5.48 2.45 -2.11
N GLY A 60 -6.41 1.79 -2.79
CA GLY A 60 -7.32 0.88 -2.11
C GLY A 60 -8.65 0.72 -2.84
N LEU A 61 -9.66 0.36 -2.06
CA LEU A 61 -11.02 0.13 -2.54
C LEU A 61 -11.69 1.45 -2.95
N PRO A 62 -12.57 1.42 -3.97
CA PRO A 62 -13.23 2.61 -4.48
C PRO A 62 -14.17 3.22 -3.44
N LYS A 63 -14.35 4.54 -3.47
CA LYS A 63 -15.47 5.17 -2.75
C LYS A 63 -16.78 4.84 -3.47
N ILE A 64 -17.72 4.21 -2.76
CA ILE A 64 -19.06 3.90 -3.28
C ILE A 64 -20.07 4.67 -2.42
N GLU A 65 -20.92 5.48 -3.05
CA GLU A 65 -21.95 6.27 -2.39
C GLU A 65 -23.24 5.45 -2.31
N TYR A 66 -23.38 4.67 -1.24
CA TYR A 66 -24.57 3.88 -0.95
C TYR A 66 -24.84 3.89 0.55
N ASP A 67 -26.10 4.06 0.94
CA ASP A 67 -26.52 4.17 2.34
C ASP A 67 -27.16 2.85 2.79
N ILE A 68 -26.31 1.93 3.24
CA ILE A 68 -26.73 0.64 3.77
C ILE A 68 -27.18 0.84 5.22
N LYS A 69 -28.37 0.38 5.55
CA LYS A 69 -28.81 0.32 6.95
C LYS A 69 -27.99 -0.76 7.68
N ASN A 70 -27.49 -0.44 8.87
CA ASN A 70 -26.69 -1.34 9.72
C ASN A 70 -25.33 -1.77 9.13
N LYS A 71 -24.57 -0.80 8.64
CA LYS A 71 -23.20 -1.00 8.17
C LYS A 71 -22.28 -1.59 9.25
N ASP A 72 -21.68 -2.75 8.99
CA ASP A 72 -20.60 -3.30 9.83
C ASP A 72 -19.25 -2.71 9.42
N ASP A 73 -18.81 -1.69 10.15
CA ASP A 73 -17.51 -1.03 9.92
C ASP A 73 -16.32 -1.97 10.14
N SER A 74 -16.43 -2.95 11.06
CA SER A 74 -15.36 -3.93 11.33
C SER A 74 -15.13 -4.82 10.12
N LEU A 75 -16.22 -5.32 9.54
CA LEU A 75 -16.15 -6.11 8.32
C LEU A 75 -15.52 -5.31 7.17
N ILE A 76 -15.99 -4.08 6.92
CA ILE A 76 -15.48 -3.22 5.84
C ILE A 76 -14.00 -2.88 6.02
N ASN A 77 -13.58 -2.58 7.25
CA ASN A 77 -12.18 -2.34 7.58
C ASN A 77 -11.32 -3.57 7.29
N ARG A 78 -11.80 -4.78 7.66
CA ARG A 78 -11.13 -6.04 7.30
C ARG A 78 -11.00 -6.21 5.79
N MET A 79 -12.07 -5.97 5.04
CA MET A 79 -12.02 -6.08 3.58
C MET A 79 -10.96 -5.15 2.97
N SER A 80 -10.88 -3.93 3.49
CA SER A 80 -9.94 -2.91 3.04
C SER A 80 -8.50 -3.25 3.38
N SER A 81 -8.26 -3.75 4.59
CA SER A 81 -6.94 -4.16 5.07
C SER A 81 -6.40 -5.35 4.28
N GLU A 82 -7.20 -6.40 4.11
CA GLU A 82 -6.77 -7.57 3.34
C GLU A 82 -6.58 -7.25 1.86
N TYR A 83 -7.48 -6.45 1.26
CA TYR A 83 -7.28 -5.96 -0.11
C TYR A 83 -5.93 -5.24 -0.28
N LEU A 84 -5.58 -4.37 0.66
CA LEU A 84 -4.31 -3.64 0.66
C LEU A 84 -3.11 -4.60 0.78
N ASN A 85 -3.17 -5.54 1.71
CA ASN A 85 -2.10 -6.52 1.93
C ASN A 85 -1.87 -7.38 0.68
N PHE A 86 -2.94 -7.95 0.10
CA PHE A 86 -2.83 -8.73 -1.13
C PHE A 86 -2.38 -7.88 -2.32
N THR A 87 -2.77 -6.61 -2.39
CA THR A 87 -2.32 -5.69 -3.44
C THR A 87 -0.80 -5.51 -3.37
N ILE A 88 -0.24 -5.22 -2.19
CA ILE A 88 1.21 -5.06 -2.00
C ILE A 88 1.95 -6.36 -2.33
N VAL A 89 1.50 -7.48 -1.76
CA VAL A 89 2.14 -8.80 -1.95
C VAL A 89 2.08 -9.23 -3.41
N SER A 90 0.95 -9.02 -4.09
CA SER A 90 0.81 -9.33 -5.51
C SER A 90 1.81 -8.56 -6.37
N LYS A 91 2.04 -7.27 -6.07
CA LYS A 91 2.99 -6.44 -6.81
C LYS A 91 4.42 -6.93 -6.58
N ILE A 92 4.82 -7.21 -5.34
CA ILE A 92 6.15 -7.77 -5.02
C ILE A 92 6.40 -9.05 -5.84
N LEU A 93 5.46 -9.99 -5.80
CA LEU A 93 5.61 -11.26 -6.51
C LEU A 93 5.68 -11.07 -8.03
N LYS A 94 4.85 -10.18 -8.60
CA LYS A 94 4.87 -9.85 -10.03
C LYS A 94 6.19 -9.23 -10.47
N GLU A 95 6.68 -8.23 -9.75
CA GLU A 95 7.96 -7.59 -10.06
C GLU A 95 9.11 -8.60 -9.95
N THR A 96 9.05 -9.51 -8.98
CA THR A 96 10.04 -10.58 -8.84
C THR A 96 10.03 -11.54 -10.03
N LEU A 97 8.85 -11.95 -10.53
CA LEU A 97 8.77 -12.85 -11.69
C LEU A 97 9.35 -12.25 -12.99
N LYS A 98 9.42 -10.92 -13.09
CA LYS A 98 10.06 -10.27 -14.24
C LYS A 98 11.56 -10.54 -14.28
N ILE A 99 12.19 -10.71 -13.13
CA ILE A 99 13.65 -10.87 -12.98
C ILE A 99 14.07 -12.29 -12.60
N ASP A 100 13.19 -13.10 -12.00
CA ASP A 100 13.47 -14.46 -11.59
C ASP A 100 12.32 -15.41 -11.87
N ARG A 101 12.58 -16.37 -12.75
CA ARG A 101 11.64 -17.45 -13.10
C ARG A 101 11.90 -18.74 -12.33
N THR A 102 12.89 -18.75 -11.43
CA THR A 102 13.29 -19.95 -10.67
C THR A 102 12.48 -20.10 -9.38
N ASN A 103 12.49 -21.33 -8.81
CA ASN A 103 11.72 -21.75 -7.63
C ASN A 103 12.20 -21.13 -6.29
N ARG A 104 12.81 -19.93 -6.27
CA ARG A 104 13.27 -19.27 -5.03
C ARG A 104 12.16 -19.03 -4.03
N PHE A 105 10.91 -19.03 -4.48
CA PHE A 105 9.74 -18.89 -3.63
C PHE A 105 9.41 -20.11 -2.76
N SER A 106 10.18 -21.20 -2.76
CA SER A 106 9.82 -22.41 -1.99
C SER A 106 9.51 -22.14 -0.52
N GLY A 107 10.30 -21.32 0.18
CA GLY A 107 10.04 -20.92 1.57
C GLY A 107 8.76 -20.07 1.72
N LEU A 108 8.54 -19.14 0.78
CA LEU A 108 7.32 -18.33 0.75
C LEU A 108 6.08 -19.19 0.45
N ILE A 109 6.18 -20.14 -0.47
CA ILE A 109 5.11 -21.09 -0.81
C ILE A 109 4.78 -21.96 0.40
N GLN A 110 5.79 -22.47 1.12
CA GLN A 110 5.59 -23.22 2.36
C GLN A 110 4.85 -22.38 3.40
N TYR A 111 5.31 -21.15 3.67
CA TYR A 111 4.65 -20.23 4.58
C TYR A 111 3.19 -19.99 4.20
N MET A 112 2.91 -19.67 2.95
CA MET A 112 1.53 -19.44 2.49
C MET A 112 0.67 -20.70 2.57
N ASN A 113 1.24 -21.88 2.34
CA ASN A 113 0.53 -23.15 2.52
C ASN A 113 0.18 -23.46 3.99
N THR A 114 0.90 -22.90 4.98
CA THR A 114 0.50 -23.01 6.39
C THR A 114 -0.73 -22.16 6.74
N MET A 115 -0.91 -21.05 6.02
CA MET A 115 -2.01 -20.09 6.22
C MET A 115 -3.23 -20.38 5.31
N ARG A 116 -3.07 -21.29 4.35
CA ARG A 116 -4.08 -21.64 3.35
C ARG A 116 -5.29 -22.34 3.98
N ASN A 117 -6.47 -22.13 3.39
CA ASN A 117 -7.63 -22.97 3.62
C ASN A 117 -7.35 -24.42 3.18
N LYS A 118 -7.52 -25.36 4.11
CA LYS A 118 -7.21 -26.79 3.91
C LYS A 118 -8.16 -27.50 2.94
N SER A 119 -9.33 -26.92 2.64
CA SER A 119 -10.23 -27.43 1.60
C SER A 119 -9.69 -27.22 0.19
N HIS A 120 -8.70 -26.34 0.01
CA HIS A 120 -8.05 -26.07 -1.28
C HIS A 120 -6.75 -26.84 -1.44
N ASN A 121 -6.43 -27.16 -2.69
CA ASN A 121 -5.17 -27.78 -3.08
C ASN A 121 -3.96 -26.93 -2.64
N GLU A 122 -2.87 -27.61 -2.30
CA GLU A 122 -1.61 -26.94 -1.99
C GLU A 122 -1.09 -26.13 -3.17
N ILE A 123 -0.49 -24.99 -2.85
CA ILE A 123 0.22 -24.14 -3.79
C ILE A 123 1.58 -24.80 -4.06
N LYS A 124 1.87 -25.10 -5.32
CA LYS A 124 3.08 -25.84 -5.71
C LYS A 124 4.13 -24.99 -6.42
N THR A 125 3.70 -23.94 -7.09
CA THR A 125 4.55 -23.10 -7.92
C THR A 125 4.37 -21.62 -7.59
N SER A 126 5.36 -20.81 -7.99
CA SER A 126 5.32 -19.35 -7.83
C SER A 126 4.20 -18.72 -8.65
N LEU A 127 3.90 -19.28 -9.84
CA LEU A 127 2.78 -18.85 -10.67
C LEU A 127 1.45 -19.15 -9.99
N ASP A 128 1.31 -20.31 -9.35
CA ASP A 128 0.10 -20.64 -8.59
C ASP A 128 -0.03 -19.72 -7.38
N LEU A 129 1.06 -19.44 -6.67
CA LEU A 129 1.05 -18.53 -5.54
C LEU A 129 0.51 -17.15 -5.95
N ILE A 130 1.02 -16.58 -7.04
CA ILE A 130 0.56 -15.29 -7.55
C ILE A 130 -0.91 -15.34 -7.90
N LYS A 131 -1.35 -16.37 -8.64
CA LYS A 131 -2.76 -16.51 -8.99
C LYS A 131 -3.65 -16.55 -7.76
N GLN A 132 -3.26 -17.27 -6.70
CA GLN A 132 -4.04 -17.35 -5.47
C GLN A 132 -4.04 -16.03 -4.70
N ILE A 133 -2.91 -15.33 -4.63
CA ILE A 133 -2.81 -13.98 -4.03
C ILE A 133 -3.70 -12.98 -4.78
N GLU A 134 -3.66 -12.97 -6.11
CA GLU A 134 -4.48 -12.09 -6.93
C GLU A 134 -5.97 -12.43 -6.84
N PHE A 135 -6.31 -13.71 -6.84
CA PHE A 135 -7.68 -14.15 -6.63
C PHE A 135 -8.22 -13.67 -5.28
N SER A 136 -7.39 -13.74 -4.23
CA SER A 136 -7.74 -13.24 -2.89
C SER A 136 -7.94 -11.72 -2.89
N ARG A 137 -7.04 -10.97 -3.55
CA ARG A 137 -7.20 -9.51 -3.77
C ARG A 137 -8.53 -9.19 -4.44
N ASP A 138 -8.82 -9.84 -5.56
CA ASP A 138 -9.99 -9.54 -6.38
C ASP A 138 -11.28 -9.94 -5.65
N PHE A 139 -11.26 -11.06 -4.93
CA PHE A 139 -12.32 -11.48 -4.02
C PHE A 139 -12.66 -10.37 -3.00
N TYR A 140 -11.66 -9.78 -2.32
CA TYR A 140 -11.92 -8.71 -1.35
C TYR A 140 -12.52 -7.44 -1.98
N ASN A 141 -12.12 -7.09 -3.20
CA ASN A 141 -12.71 -5.97 -3.93
C ASN A 141 -14.16 -6.23 -4.37
N GLU A 142 -14.44 -7.43 -4.90
CA GLU A 142 -15.81 -7.83 -5.28
C GLU A 142 -16.71 -7.93 -4.05
N MET A 143 -16.21 -8.54 -2.98
CA MET A 143 -16.89 -8.67 -1.72
C MET A 143 -17.25 -7.30 -1.13
N TYR A 144 -16.30 -6.35 -1.14
CA TYR A 144 -16.56 -4.97 -0.71
C TYR A 144 -17.65 -4.31 -1.55
N ARG A 145 -17.56 -4.39 -2.88
CA ARG A 145 -18.56 -3.79 -3.78
C ARG A 145 -19.95 -4.37 -3.52
N ASN A 146 -20.05 -5.69 -3.45
CA ASN A 146 -21.32 -6.39 -3.23
C ASN A 146 -21.93 -6.06 -1.86
N TYR A 147 -21.10 -6.07 -0.81
CA TYR A 147 -21.54 -5.71 0.54
C TYR A 147 -22.02 -4.26 0.58
N ILE A 148 -21.25 -3.32 0.02
CA ILE A 148 -21.61 -1.91 0.02
C ILE A 148 -22.87 -1.61 -0.79
N MET A 149 -23.10 -2.36 -1.86
CA MET A 149 -24.30 -2.26 -2.68
C MET A 149 -25.51 -3.00 -2.09
N GLY A 150 -25.36 -3.66 -0.93
CA GLY A 150 -26.42 -4.44 -0.29
C GLY A 150 -26.85 -5.68 -1.07
N THR A 151 -25.98 -6.21 -1.96
CA THR A 151 -26.27 -7.43 -2.72
C THR A 151 -25.94 -8.70 -1.94
N ILE A 152 -25.14 -8.58 -0.87
CA ILE A 152 -24.82 -9.65 0.06
C ILE A 152 -24.81 -9.11 1.50
N GLU A 153 -25.23 -9.94 2.45
CA GLU A 153 -25.17 -9.63 3.90
C GLU A 153 -24.06 -10.43 4.61
N GLU A 154 -23.74 -11.62 4.09
CA GLU A 154 -22.70 -12.52 4.62
C GLU A 154 -21.69 -12.89 3.54
N THR A 155 -20.49 -13.23 3.98
CA THR A 155 -19.36 -13.57 3.11
C THR A 155 -18.70 -14.85 3.60
N SER A 156 -18.59 -15.84 2.72
CA SER A 156 -17.82 -17.06 3.01
C SER A 156 -16.43 -16.93 2.43
N LEU A 157 -15.43 -17.10 3.30
CA LEU A 157 -14.02 -17.17 2.94
C LEU A 157 -13.62 -18.56 2.42
N ASP A 158 -14.56 -19.52 2.38
CA ASP A 158 -14.28 -20.89 1.94
C ASP A 158 -13.91 -20.96 0.45
N ASN A 159 -14.28 -19.95 -0.32
CA ASN A 159 -13.99 -19.87 -1.75
C ASN A 159 -12.55 -19.45 -2.06
N VAL A 160 -11.77 -19.01 -1.05
CA VAL A 160 -10.42 -18.47 -1.24
C VAL A 160 -9.40 -19.40 -0.62
N ALA A 161 -8.36 -19.76 -1.39
CA ALA A 161 -7.28 -20.60 -0.88
C ALA A 161 -6.47 -19.86 0.20
N ILE A 162 -6.17 -18.57 0.01
CA ILE A 162 -5.46 -17.74 0.98
C ILE A 162 -6.41 -16.64 1.48
N PRO A 163 -7.13 -16.86 2.59
CA PRO A 163 -8.10 -15.87 3.06
C PRO A 163 -7.43 -14.63 3.67
N PHE A 164 -6.22 -14.76 4.24
CA PHE A 164 -5.54 -13.66 4.93
C PHE A 164 -4.07 -13.59 4.56
N CYS A 165 -3.52 -12.38 4.56
CA CYS A 165 -2.10 -12.18 4.35
C CYS A 165 -1.56 -11.05 5.24
N SER A 166 -0.62 -11.37 6.14
CA SER A 166 0.15 -10.35 6.85
C SER A 166 1.26 -9.83 5.92
N VAL A 167 1.13 -8.59 5.46
CA VAL A 167 2.11 -7.95 4.58
C VAL A 167 3.48 -7.83 5.25
N GLU A 168 3.53 -7.53 6.55
CA GLU A 168 4.77 -7.42 7.32
C GLU A 168 5.51 -8.75 7.39
N ALA A 169 4.81 -9.82 7.80
CA ALA A 169 5.40 -11.15 7.88
C ALA A 169 5.84 -11.66 6.50
N PHE A 170 5.03 -11.40 5.47
CA PHE A 170 5.38 -11.75 4.10
C PHE A 170 6.65 -11.02 3.64
N ILE A 171 6.74 -9.70 3.83
CA ILE A 171 7.90 -8.91 3.41
C ILE A 171 9.15 -9.34 4.16
N SER A 172 9.06 -9.57 5.48
CA SER A 172 10.20 -10.00 6.28
C SER A 172 10.78 -11.32 5.78
N LEU A 173 9.91 -12.32 5.54
CA LEU A 173 10.32 -13.62 4.98
C LEU A 173 10.81 -13.48 3.53
N TYR A 174 10.16 -12.66 2.72
CA TYR A 174 10.56 -12.42 1.34
C TYR A 174 11.97 -11.85 1.28
N LYS A 175 12.28 -10.85 2.13
CA LYS A 175 13.61 -10.26 2.21
C LYS A 175 14.67 -11.28 2.58
N GLU A 176 14.39 -12.14 3.57
CA GLU A 176 15.31 -13.21 3.98
C GLU A 176 15.62 -14.15 2.81
N VAL A 177 14.59 -14.62 2.10
CA VAL A 177 14.73 -15.53 0.96
C VAL A 177 15.49 -14.89 -0.20
N MET A 178 15.34 -13.58 -0.41
CA MET A 178 15.95 -12.85 -1.52
C MET A 178 17.29 -12.18 -1.17
N GLY A 179 17.73 -12.27 0.10
CA GLY A 179 18.95 -11.62 0.59
C GLY A 179 18.87 -10.08 0.56
N ILE A 180 17.72 -9.50 0.89
CA ILE A 180 17.53 -8.04 0.91
C ILE A 180 17.70 -7.52 2.33
N ASP A 181 18.72 -6.69 2.54
CA ASP A 181 19.06 -6.14 3.86
C ASP A 181 18.49 -4.72 4.11
N SER A 182 17.86 -4.14 3.08
CA SER A 182 17.22 -2.81 3.10
C SER A 182 15.72 -2.88 3.40
N TYR A 183 14.90 -1.92 2.97
CA TYR A 183 13.45 -1.93 3.17
C TYR A 183 12.69 -1.68 1.86
N PHE A 184 11.38 -1.95 1.89
CA PHE A 184 10.42 -1.57 0.86
C PHE A 184 9.83 -0.19 1.13
N GLY A 185 10.14 0.79 0.28
CA GLY A 185 9.44 2.06 0.15
C GLY A 185 8.15 1.88 -0.64
N ILE A 186 7.02 1.72 0.04
CA ILE A 186 5.70 1.58 -0.57
C ILE A 186 5.16 2.98 -0.86
N ILE A 187 5.09 3.34 -2.14
CA ILE A 187 4.71 4.67 -2.61
C ILE A 187 3.25 4.66 -3.06
N PHE A 188 2.43 5.38 -2.32
CA PHE A 188 1.01 5.54 -2.48
C PHE A 188 0.70 6.90 -3.10
N ASP A 189 0.23 6.94 -4.35
CA ASP A 189 -0.10 8.18 -5.05
C ASP A 189 -1.61 8.45 -5.07
N LYS A 190 -2.08 9.37 -4.21
CA LYS A 190 -3.50 9.73 -4.12
C LYS A 190 -3.92 10.57 -5.32
N LYS A 191 -4.65 9.93 -6.24
CA LYS A 191 -5.25 10.56 -7.43
C LYS A 191 -6.78 10.57 -7.39
N ALA A 192 -7.37 9.47 -6.96
CA ALA A 192 -8.81 9.30 -6.89
C ALA A 192 -9.33 9.37 -5.45
N SER A 193 -10.64 9.62 -5.32
CA SER A 193 -11.33 9.37 -4.07
C SER A 193 -11.40 7.86 -3.82
N VAL A 194 -10.96 7.45 -2.64
CA VAL A 194 -10.99 6.05 -2.18
C VAL A 194 -11.87 5.93 -0.95
N SER A 195 -12.23 4.70 -0.59
CA SER A 195 -13.00 4.48 0.63
C SER A 195 -12.22 4.95 1.87
N ILE A 196 -12.93 5.52 2.86
CA ILE A 196 -12.34 5.92 4.14
C ILE A 196 -11.65 4.73 4.82
N SER A 197 -12.22 3.53 4.70
CA SER A 197 -11.64 2.30 5.25
C SER A 197 -10.30 1.93 4.61
N SER A 198 -10.07 2.27 3.33
CA SER A 198 -8.75 2.11 2.69
C SER A 198 -7.72 3.07 3.29
N ILE A 199 -8.12 4.33 3.52
CA ILE A 199 -7.26 5.32 4.17
C ILE A 199 -6.92 4.87 5.60
N LYS A 200 -7.91 4.38 6.35
CA LYS A 200 -7.71 3.77 7.68
C LYS A 200 -6.73 2.59 7.63
N SER A 201 -6.84 1.74 6.61
CA SER A 201 -5.94 0.58 6.45
C SER A 201 -4.50 1.00 6.14
N ILE A 202 -4.29 2.03 5.31
CA ILE A 202 -2.96 2.61 5.07
C ILE A 202 -2.42 3.24 6.36
N ASN A 203 -3.27 3.96 7.09
CA ASN A 203 -2.92 4.57 8.37
C ASN A 203 -2.47 3.54 9.40
N ASP A 204 -3.06 2.34 9.43
CA ASP A 204 -2.58 1.24 10.27
C ASP A 204 -1.13 0.87 9.91
N LEU A 205 -0.77 0.81 8.62
CA LEU A 205 0.63 0.59 8.21
C LEU A 205 1.56 1.75 8.62
N ILE A 206 1.12 3.00 8.53
CA ILE A 206 1.93 4.17 8.96
C ILE A 206 2.17 4.14 10.48
N SER A 207 1.18 3.67 11.24
CA SER A 207 1.26 3.63 12.69
C SER A 207 2.05 2.47 13.25
N SER A 208 2.22 1.42 12.45
CA SER A 208 3.13 0.35 12.78
C SER A 208 4.49 1.00 13.03
N ARG A 209 5.15 0.59 14.11
CA ARG A 209 6.46 1.16 14.46
C ARG A 209 7.38 1.00 13.26
N ILE A 210 8.09 2.07 12.86
CA ILE A 210 9.09 1.99 11.78
C ILE A 210 9.94 0.75 12.04
N ASN A 211 9.89 -0.17 11.09
CA ASN A 211 10.68 -1.39 11.13
C ASN A 211 11.72 -1.35 9.99
N LYS A 212 12.64 -2.31 10.01
CA LYS A 212 13.69 -2.43 8.99
C LYS A 212 13.16 -2.94 7.64
N ASP A 213 11.86 -3.20 7.51
CA ASP A 213 11.26 -3.94 6.40
C ASP A 213 10.42 -3.03 5.50
N ILE A 214 9.67 -2.06 6.05
CA ILE A 214 8.67 -1.25 5.33
C ILE A 214 8.77 0.24 5.68
N SER A 215 8.68 1.08 4.65
CA SER A 215 8.51 2.53 4.74
C SER A 215 7.33 2.95 3.85
N ILE A 216 6.24 3.40 4.45
CA ILE A 216 5.08 3.96 3.75
C ILE A 216 5.35 5.40 3.30
N LYS A 217 5.10 5.71 2.03
CA LYS A 217 5.32 7.02 1.40
C LYS A 217 4.05 7.47 0.67
N ILE A 218 3.40 8.53 1.11
CA ILE A 218 2.09 8.96 0.60
C ILE A 218 2.26 10.27 -0.17
N ALA A 219 2.05 10.24 -1.48
CA ALA A 219 1.91 11.43 -2.30
C ALA A 219 0.46 11.90 -2.34
N VAL A 220 0.23 13.15 -1.96
CA VAL A 220 -1.13 13.70 -1.82
C VAL A 220 -1.14 15.20 -2.03
N ASN A 221 -2.27 15.74 -2.53
CA ASN A 221 -2.48 17.19 -2.50
C ASN A 221 -2.57 17.66 -1.04
N PRO A 222 -2.14 18.89 -0.71
CA PRO A 222 -2.34 19.43 0.63
C PRO A 222 -3.80 19.28 1.09
N ASN A 223 -4.01 18.67 2.27
CA ASN A 223 -5.32 18.39 2.91
C ASN A 223 -6.25 17.43 2.18
N ALA A 224 -5.78 16.73 1.15
CA ALA A 224 -6.57 15.68 0.52
C ALA A 224 -6.42 14.33 1.25
N TRP A 225 -5.66 14.23 2.34
CA TRP A 225 -5.66 13.04 3.18
C TRP A 225 -6.84 13.11 4.15
N ASP A 226 -7.85 12.28 3.91
CA ASP A 226 -9.20 12.47 4.47
C ASP A 226 -9.28 12.15 5.98
N THR A 227 -8.33 11.40 6.54
CA THR A 227 -8.30 11.03 7.96
C THR A 227 -6.91 10.60 8.43
N TYR A 228 -6.56 10.88 9.69
CA TYR A 228 -5.40 10.32 10.40
C TYR A 228 -5.81 9.28 11.44
N TRP A 229 -6.93 8.59 11.22
CA TRP A 229 -7.39 7.51 12.10
C TRP A 229 -7.11 6.15 11.46
N GLY A 230 -6.70 5.18 12.27
CA GLY A 230 -6.58 3.78 11.88
C GLY A 230 -7.93 3.04 11.86
N THR A 231 -7.93 1.75 11.52
CA THR A 231 -9.15 0.91 11.51
C THR A 231 -9.74 0.69 12.90
N GLY A 232 -8.92 0.77 13.95
CA GLY A 232 -9.34 0.72 15.35
C GLY A 232 -9.71 2.07 15.96
N ASP A 233 -9.95 3.11 15.14
CA ASP A 233 -10.30 4.46 15.58
C ASP A 233 -9.32 5.07 16.60
N TRP A 234 -8.02 4.79 16.43
CA TRP A 234 -6.94 5.48 17.14
C TRP A 234 -6.25 6.48 16.20
N PHE A 235 -5.73 7.56 16.78
CA PHE A 235 -5.21 8.71 16.02
C PHE A 235 -3.71 8.55 15.72
N VAL A 236 -3.38 8.50 14.44
CA VAL A 236 -2.04 8.19 13.89
C VAL A 236 -1.06 9.34 14.07
N GLU A 237 -1.52 10.59 14.11
CA GLU A 237 -0.63 11.75 14.23
C GLU A 237 0.17 11.78 15.55
N LYS A 238 -0.31 11.08 16.59
CA LYS A 238 0.39 10.93 17.87
C LYS A 238 1.53 9.91 17.82
N ILE A 239 1.65 9.16 16.73
CA ILE A 239 2.71 8.17 16.49
C ILE A 239 3.73 8.89 15.60
N HIS A 240 4.68 9.56 16.26
CA HIS A 240 5.58 10.62 15.77
C HIS A 240 6.60 10.24 14.67
N ASP A 241 6.31 9.26 13.83
CA ASP A 241 7.31 8.56 13.02
C ASP A 241 7.13 8.77 11.50
N TYR A 242 6.68 9.96 11.08
CA TYR A 242 6.66 10.34 9.67
C TYR A 242 7.28 11.73 9.42
N ASP A 243 7.99 11.85 8.31
CA ASP A 243 8.51 13.12 7.80
C ASP A 243 7.53 13.71 6.76
N THR A 244 7.76 14.97 6.38
CA THR A 244 7.04 15.63 5.29
C THR A 244 8.00 16.14 4.23
N LEU A 245 7.57 16.14 2.97
CA LEU A 245 8.35 16.61 1.82
C LEU A 245 7.43 17.39 0.88
N GLU A 246 7.88 18.55 0.42
CA GLU A 246 7.20 19.29 -0.64
C GLU A 246 7.77 18.89 -2.01
N LEU A 247 6.92 18.34 -2.89
CA LEU A 247 7.29 18.08 -4.28
C LEU A 247 7.20 19.37 -5.12
N ASP A 248 6.28 20.26 -4.79
CA ASP A 248 6.10 21.55 -5.44
C ASP A 248 5.63 22.62 -4.43
N ASN A 249 5.27 23.82 -4.90
CA ASN A 249 4.83 24.92 -4.03
C ASN A 249 3.42 24.72 -3.42
N SER A 250 2.75 23.59 -3.64
CA SER A 250 1.36 23.36 -3.22
C SER A 250 1.14 23.56 -1.72
N ALA A 251 2.03 23.05 -0.86
CA ALA A 251 1.90 23.20 0.59
C ALA A 251 2.03 24.67 1.04
N LYS A 252 2.99 25.42 0.47
CA LYS A 252 3.14 26.86 0.71
C LYS A 252 1.92 27.66 0.25
N GLU A 253 1.44 27.39 -0.96
CA GLU A 253 0.23 28.02 -1.51
C GLU A 253 -0.99 27.73 -0.64
N TYR A 254 -1.12 26.49 -0.14
CA TYR A 254 -2.17 26.13 0.79
C TYR A 254 -2.06 26.91 2.11
N MET A 255 -0.89 26.95 2.75
CA MET A 255 -0.69 27.69 4.00
C MET A 255 -1.02 29.19 3.84
N GLN A 256 -0.67 29.79 2.70
CA GLN A 256 -1.01 31.18 2.40
C GLN A 256 -2.52 31.39 2.26
N ARG A 257 -3.24 30.48 1.58
CA ARG A 257 -4.71 30.54 1.46
C ARG A 257 -5.40 30.37 2.82
N SER A 258 -4.94 29.42 3.64
CA SER A 258 -5.50 29.18 4.96
C SER A 258 -5.30 30.38 5.89
N LYS A 259 -4.11 30.99 5.89
CA LYS A 259 -3.88 32.24 6.65
C LYS A 259 -4.87 33.33 6.27
N LYS A 260 -5.12 33.57 4.97
CA LYS A 260 -6.11 34.58 4.53
C LYS A 260 -7.52 34.32 5.06
N LYS A 261 -7.95 33.05 5.11
CA LYS A 261 -9.27 32.67 5.66
C LYS A 261 -9.44 32.90 7.17
N PHE A 262 -8.34 33.01 7.93
CA PHE A 262 -8.39 33.30 9.37
C PHE A 262 -8.38 34.80 9.68
N PHE A 263 -8.15 35.66 8.68
CA PHE A 263 -8.07 37.12 8.83
C PHE A 263 -9.16 37.86 8.03
N GLU A 264 -10.17 37.14 7.54
CA GLU A 264 -11.43 37.65 6.98
C GLU A 264 -12.57 37.30 7.93
#